data_AF-A0A2V6QXY9-F1
#
_entry.id   AF-A0A2V6QXY9-F1
#
_cell.length_a   1.000
_cell.length_b   1.000
_cell.length_c   1.000
_cell.angle_alpha   90.00
_cell.angle_beta   90.00
_cell.angle_gamma   90.00
#
_symmetry.space_group_name_H-M   'P 1'
#
loop_
_entity.id
_entity.type
_entity.pdbx_description
1 polymer ?
#
loop_
_entity_poly.entity_id
_entity_poly.type
_entity_poly.pdbx_seq_one_letter_code
_entity_poly.pdbx_strand_id
1 'polypeptide(L)' 'MPSLIPDLYVILDRAAARGRELDGVLEGAIAAGCRMVQLREKEWPSGRLLPLAERLRGRCRAAGVTFI' A
#
# COMPACT_ATOMS: atom_id res chain seq x y z
N MET A 1 12.58 -22.70 5.46
CA MET A 1 12.01 -21.69 6.38
C MET A 1 11.37 -20.62 5.51
N PRO A 2 10.13 -20.19 5.75
CA PRO A 2 9.56 -19.10 4.96
C PRO A 2 10.39 -17.83 5.17
N SER A 3 10.66 -17.11 4.08
CA SER A 3 11.33 -15.81 4.13
C SER A 3 10.49 -14.82 4.95
N LEU A 4 11.12 -14.01 5.80
CA LEU A 4 10.46 -12.92 6.54
C LEU A 4 9.97 -11.80 5.61
N ILE A 5 10.56 -11.71 4.41
CA ILE A 5 10.19 -10.73 3.39
C ILE A 5 9.50 -11.48 2.24
N PRO A 6 8.25 -11.13 1.89
CA PRO A 6 7.55 -11.78 0.79
C PRO A 6 8.21 -11.50 -0.55
N ASP A 7 7.98 -12.38 -1.52
CA ASP A 7 8.57 -12.30 -2.88
C ASP A 7 8.16 -11.02 -3.62
N LEU A 8 7.00 -10.45 -3.28
CA LEU A 8 6.51 -9.19 -3.81
C LEU A 8 6.17 -8.21 -2.67
N TYR A 9 6.98 -7.16 -2.59
CA TYR A 9 6.80 -6.00 -1.72
C TYR A 9 6.58 -4.74 -2.56
N VAL A 10 5.41 -4.11 -2.42
CA VAL A 10 5.04 -2.92 -3.20
C VAL A 10 5.15 -1.66 -2.36
N ILE A 11 5.82 -0.63 -2.89
CA ILE A 11 5.78 0.72 -2.33
C ILE A 11 4.77 1.54 -3.13
N LEU A 12 3.72 2.00 -2.46
CA LEU A 12 2.71 2.90 -3.00
C LEU A 12 3.15 4.35 -2.80
N ASP A 13 3.17 5.09 -3.90
CA ASP A 13 3.54 6.51 -3.96
C ASP A 13 2.68 7.16 -5.05
N ARG A 14 2.18 8.38 -4.81
CA ARG A 14 1.26 9.04 -5.74
C ARG A 14 1.94 9.42 -7.06
N ALA A 15 3.20 9.86 -7.03
CA ALA A 15 3.94 10.19 -8.25
C ALA A 15 4.18 8.93 -9.09
N ALA A 16 4.52 7.81 -8.45
CA ALA A 16 4.65 6.51 -9.10
C ALA A 16 3.31 5.97 -9.64
N ALA A 17 2.19 6.31 -9.00
CA ALA A 17 0.85 5.94 -9.46
C ALA A 17 0.44 6.67 -10.76
N ARG A 18 1.11 7.76 -11.14
CA ARG A 18 0.90 8.54 -12.37
C ARG A 18 -0.57 8.94 -12.58
N GLY A 19 -1.21 9.43 -11.52
CA GLY A 19 -2.60 9.88 -11.55
C GLY A 19 -3.65 8.80 -11.33
N ARG A 20 -3.25 7.54 -11.15
CA ARG A 20 -4.17 6.48 -10.69
C ARG A 20 -4.47 6.64 -9.21
N GLU A 21 -5.69 6.29 -8.83
CA GLU A 21 -6.10 6.22 -7.42
C GLU A 21 -5.35 5.10 -6.70
N LEU A 22 -4.78 5.43 -5.55
CA LEU A 22 -3.96 4.50 -4.77
C LEU A 22 -4.75 3.28 -4.29
N ASP A 23 -6.05 3.42 -4.01
CA ASP A 23 -6.92 2.28 -3.70
C ASP A 23 -6.93 1.28 -4.85
N GLY A 24 -7.10 1.73 -6.10
CA GLY A 24 -7.12 0.84 -7.26
C GLY A 24 -5.76 0.15 -7.50
N VAL A 25 -4.67 0.88 -7.29
CA VAL A 25 -3.31 0.31 -7.38
C VAL A 25 -3.10 -0.74 -6.28
N LEU A 26 -3.55 -0.47 -5.06
CA LEU A 26 -3.48 -1.42 -3.94
C LEU A 26 -4.27 -2.69 -4.25
N GLU A 27 -5.53 -2.59 -4.67
CA GLU A 27 -6.36 -3.77 -4.98
C GLU A 27 -5.71 -4.64 -6.07
N GLY A 28 -5.16 -4.00 -7.12
CA GLY A 28 -4.42 -4.71 -8.16
C GLY A 28 -3.18 -5.44 -7.62
N ALA A 29 -2.42 -4.80 -6.73
CA ALA A 29 -1.25 -5.43 -6.10
C ALA A 29 -1.63 -6.62 -5.22
N ILE A 30 -2.69 -6.50 -4.42
CA ILE A 30 -3.20 -7.59 -3.57
C ILE A 30 -3.65 -8.78 -4.43
N ALA A 31 -4.43 -8.51 -5.50
CA ALA A 31 -4.90 -9.51 -6.44
C ALA A 31 -3.75 -10.24 -7.15
N ALA A 32 -2.64 -9.53 -7.42
CA ALA A 32 -1.43 -10.10 -8.01
C ALA A 32 -0.56 -10.91 -7.03
N GLY A 33 -1.00 -11.09 -5.77
CA GLY A 33 -0.28 -11.91 -4.79
C GLY A 33 0.64 -11.13 -3.85
N CYS A 34 0.64 -9.79 -3.88
CA CYS A 34 1.42 -8.99 -2.94
C CYS A 34 0.96 -9.24 -1.49
N ARG A 35 1.90 -9.39 -0.57
CA ARG A 35 1.63 -9.64 0.87
C ARG A 35 2.25 -8.62 1.81
N MET A 36 2.97 -7.64 1.26
CA MET A 36 3.48 -6.51 2.01
C MET A 36 3.42 -5.25 1.15
N VAL A 37 2.87 -4.18 1.71
CA VAL A 37 2.72 -2.89 1.04
C VAL A 37 3.22 -1.80 1.97
N GLN A 38 3.95 -0.83 1.43
CA GLN A 38 4.33 0.38 2.14
C GLN A 38 3.70 1.60 1.50
N LEU A 39 3.08 2.47 2.28
CA LEU A 39 2.70 3.80 1.82
C LEU A 39 3.88 4.76 2.02
N ARG A 40 4.41 5.30 0.93
CA ARG A 40 5.48 6.29 0.95
C ARG A 40 5.03 7.53 0.21
N GLU A 41 4.72 8.56 0.97
CA GLU A 41 4.37 9.88 0.44
C GLU A 41 5.23 10.93 1.14
N LYS A 42 5.90 11.77 0.35
CA LYS A 42 6.89 12.75 0.86
C LYS A 42 6.34 14.18 0.83
N GLU A 43 5.38 14.45 -0.04
CA GLU A 43 4.98 15.82 -0.38
C GLU A 43 3.61 16.19 0.23
N TRP A 44 2.82 15.21 0.70
CA TRP A 44 1.53 15.53 1.30
C TRP A 44 1.66 16.03 2.74
N PRO A 45 0.90 17.08 3.11
CA PRO A 45 0.74 17.46 4.51
C PRO A 45 0.16 16.28 5.32
N SER A 46 0.64 16.10 6.55
CA SER A 46 0.24 14.99 7.42
C SER A 46 -1.28 14.87 7.60
N GLY A 47 -2.00 16.00 7.60
CA GLY A 47 -3.46 16.05 7.71
C GLY A 47 -4.23 15.38 6.56
N ARG A 48 -3.59 15.16 5.40
CA ARG A 48 -4.16 14.38 4.28
C ARG A 48 -3.60 12.96 4.22
N LEU A 49 -2.37 12.77 4.68
CA LEU A 49 -1.69 11.48 4.63
C LEU A 49 -2.27 10.47 5.62
N LEU A 50 -2.56 10.88 6.87
CA LEU A 50 -3.06 9.95 7.89
C LEU A 50 -4.42 9.32 7.51
N PRO A 51 -5.46 10.09 7.08
CA PRO A 51 -6.73 9.49 6.66
C PRO A 51 -6.58 8.53 5.47
N LEU A 52 -5.67 8.84 4.54
CA LEU A 52 -5.32 7.93 3.44
C LEU A 52 -4.68 6.65 3.97
N ALA A 53 -3.69 6.77 4.84
CA ALA A 53 -2.98 5.63 5.42
C ALA A 53 -3.93 4.71 6.20
N GLU A 54 -4.83 5.27 7.01
CA GLU A 54 -5.83 4.50 7.75
C GLU A 54 -6.77 3.73 6.83
N ARG A 55 -7.24 4.36 5.75
CA ARG A 55 -8.08 3.71 4.73
C ARG A 55 -7.36 2.55 4.07
N LEU A 56 -6.13 2.75 3.58
CA LEU A 56 -5.35 1.72 2.90
C LEU A 56 -4.96 0.59 3.86
N ARG A 57 -4.59 0.92 5.11
CA ARG A 57 -4.32 -0.06 6.16
C ARG A 57 -5.53 -0.94 6.46
N GLY A 58 -6.74 -0.37 6.49
CA GLY A 58 -7.98 -1.11 6.67
C GLY A 58 -8.18 -2.18 5.60
N ARG A 59 -7.97 -1.83 4.33
CA ARG A 59 -8.02 -2.77 3.19
C ARG A 59 -6.96 -3.86 3.30
N CYS A 60 -5.70 -3.50 3.56
CA CYS A 60 -4.61 -4.46 3.76
C CYS A 60 -4.92 -5.44 4.90
N ARG A 61 -5.43 -4.95 6.04
CA ARG A 61 -5.82 -5.78 7.17
C ARG A 61 -6.91 -6.79 6.78
N ALA A 62 -7.93 -6.34 6.04
CA ALA A 62 -9.00 -7.22 5.57
C ALA A 62 -8.48 -8.32 4.62
N ALA A 63 -7.42 -8.04 3.86
CA ALA A 63 -6.79 -8.97 2.93
C ALA A 63 -5.64 -9.81 3.54
N GLY A 64 -5.30 -9.64 4.82
CA GLY A 64 -4.16 -10.31 5.44
C GLY A 64 -2.79 -9.85 4.91
N VAL A 65 -2.70 -8.61 4.42
CA VAL A 65 -1.50 -7.99 3.86
C VAL A 65 -0.85 -7.08 4.90
N THR A 66 0.46 -7.20 5.06
CA THR A 66 1.22 -6.31 5.96
C THR A 66 1.29 -4.91 5.37
N PHE A 67 0.94 -3.90 6.17
CA PHE A 67 0.99 -2.49 5.77
C PHE A 67 2.04 -1.75 6.60
N ILE A 68 2.93 -1.02 5.92
CA ILE A 68 4.02 -0.22 6.48
C ILE A 68 3.81 1.25 6.16
#